data_AF-A0A1V4MDG6-F1
#
_entry.id   AF-A0A1V4MDG6-F1
#
_cell.length_a   1.000
_cell.length_b   1.000
_cell.length_c   1.000
_cell.angle_alpha   90.00
_cell.angle_beta   90.00
_cell.angle_gamma   90.00
#
_symmetry.space_group_name_H-M   'P 1'
#
loop_
_entity.id
_entity.type
_entity.pdbx_description
1 polymer ?
#
loop_
_entity_poly.entity_id
_entity_poly.type
_entity_poly.pdbx_seq_one_letter_code
_entity_poly.pdbx_strand_id
1 'polypeptide(L)'
;MTTMRPENITTISNEGYLNKIVDSGWMIMGPRKDPQKDLHFAGKFFKRNIAFVPEHVLKNDGFEVVSPSPFTRGHQLMFKDNGQLIRYTRSQYTLVSGNYEIPLYIILKE
;
A
#
# COMPACT_ATOMS: atom_id res chain seq x y z
N MET A 1 16.60 8.42 -16.24
CA MET A 1 15.61 8.77 -15.19
C MET A 1 16.05 8.07 -13.92
N THR A 2 16.21 8.79 -12.82
CA THR A 2 16.63 8.20 -11.54
C THR A 2 15.40 7.63 -10.84
N THR A 3 15.42 6.32 -10.56
CA THR A 3 14.31 5.67 -9.88
C THR A 3 14.18 6.18 -8.45
N MET A 4 12.97 6.53 -8.01
CA MET A 4 12.74 6.89 -6.60
C MET A 4 13.09 5.70 -5.72
N ARG A 5 13.85 5.93 -4.63
CA ARG A 5 14.20 4.84 -3.71
C ARG A 5 12.97 4.38 -2.90
N PRO A 6 12.82 3.08 -2.60
CA PRO A 6 11.70 2.52 -1.83
C PRO A 6 11.39 3.29 -0.54
N GLU A 7 12.43 3.59 0.23
CA GLU A 7 12.35 4.25 1.54
C GLU A 7 11.79 5.69 1.46
N ASN A 8 11.86 6.33 0.29
CA ASN A 8 11.34 7.69 0.09
C ASN A 8 9.85 7.71 -0.26
N ILE A 9 9.24 6.54 -0.49
CA ILE A 9 7.81 6.43 -0.80
C ILE A 9 7.03 6.45 0.53
N THR A 10 6.29 7.53 0.76
CA THR A 10 5.45 7.69 1.95
C THR A 10 4.00 7.27 1.66
N THR A 11 3.09 7.47 2.61
CA THR A 11 1.65 7.28 2.41
C THR A 11 1.16 7.98 1.14
N ILE A 12 0.47 7.22 0.29
CA ILE A 12 -0.05 7.64 -1.00
C ILE A 12 -1.52 7.99 -0.83
N SER A 13 -1.81 9.29 -0.69
CA SER A 13 -3.15 9.79 -0.36
C SER A 13 -3.90 10.40 -1.56
N ASN A 14 -3.23 10.56 -2.70
CA ASN A 14 -3.81 11.20 -3.87
C ASN A 14 -3.18 10.72 -5.18
N GLU A 15 -3.91 10.92 -6.27
CA GLU A 15 -3.53 10.51 -7.63
C GLU A 15 -2.26 11.22 -8.12
N GLY A 16 -2.09 12.51 -7.78
CA GLY A 16 -0.90 13.27 -8.19
C GLY A 16 0.40 12.69 -7.64
N TYR A 17 0.41 12.24 -6.38
CA TYR A 17 1.58 11.59 -5.79
C TYR A 17 1.78 10.17 -6.33
N LEU A 18 0.70 9.41 -6.56
CA LEU A 18 0.81 8.10 -7.23
C LEU A 18 1.43 8.24 -8.62
N ASN A 19 1.02 9.24 -9.40
CA ASN A 19 1.60 9.50 -10.72
C ASN A 19 3.08 9.88 -10.63
N LYS A 20 3.48 10.71 -9.66
CA LYS A 20 4.91 11.02 -9.43
C LYS A 20 5.75 9.77 -9.14
N ILE A 21 5.21 8.83 -8.38
CA ILE A 21 5.88 7.54 -8.12
C ILE A 21 6.03 6.76 -9.43
N VAL A 22 4.97 6.68 -10.24
CA VAL A 22 5.02 6.01 -11.54
C VAL A 22 6.01 6.68 -12.51
N ASP A 23 5.99 8.00 -12.60
CA ASP A 23 6.91 8.80 -13.43
C ASP A 23 8.38 8.61 -13.01
N SER A 24 8.61 8.25 -11.76
CA SER A 24 9.93 7.89 -11.24
C SER A 24 10.33 6.43 -11.54
N GLY A 25 9.61 5.71 -12.40
CA GLY A 25 9.99 4.36 -12.84
C GLY A 25 9.42 3.22 -11.98
N TRP A 26 8.39 3.49 -11.19
CA TRP A 26 7.62 2.45 -10.50
C TRP A 26 6.37 2.05 -11.30
N MET A 27 5.91 0.83 -11.09
CA MET A 27 4.63 0.36 -11.60
C MET A 27 3.75 -0.05 -10.44
N ILE A 28 2.46 0.26 -10.54
CA ILE A 28 1.46 -0.30 -9.64
C ILE A 28 0.90 -1.57 -10.26
N MET A 29 1.07 -2.69 -9.57
CA MET A 29 0.58 -4.00 -9.97
C MET A 29 -0.58 -4.38 -9.08
N GLY A 30 -1.69 -4.79 -9.68
CA GLY A 30 -2.89 -5.15 -8.98
C GLY A 30 -3.57 -6.41 -9.55
N PRO A 31 -4.82 -6.67 -9.18
CA PRO A 31 -5.55 -7.87 -9.59
C PRO A 31 -5.81 -7.96 -11.09
N ARG A 32 -5.68 -6.85 -11.84
CA ARG A 32 -5.87 -6.87 -13.30
C ARG A 32 -4.61 -7.31 -14.04
N LYS A 33 -3.45 -7.35 -13.37
CA LYS A 33 -2.14 -7.72 -13.95
C LYS A 33 -1.78 -6.85 -15.17
N ASP A 34 -2.21 -5.59 -15.14
CA ASP A 34 -2.04 -4.63 -16.23
C ASP A 34 -1.72 -3.29 -15.59
N PRO A 35 -0.48 -2.79 -15.67
CA PRO A 35 -0.05 -1.60 -14.95
C PRO A 35 -0.90 -0.37 -15.22
N GLN A 36 -1.38 -0.19 -16.45
CA GLN A 36 -2.19 0.97 -16.82
C GLN A 36 -3.60 0.87 -16.24
N LYS A 37 -4.22 -0.30 -16.33
CA LYS A 37 -5.53 -0.53 -15.71
C LYS A 37 -5.43 -0.47 -14.20
N ASP A 38 -4.43 -1.10 -13.61
CA ASP A 38 -4.22 -1.11 -12.17
C ASP A 38 -3.98 0.32 -11.64
N LEU A 39 -3.22 1.15 -12.36
CA LEU A 39 -3.08 2.57 -12.05
C LEU A 39 -4.42 3.32 -12.08
N HIS A 40 -5.18 3.14 -13.15
CA HIS A 40 -6.50 3.77 -13.29
C HIS A 40 -7.46 3.36 -12.16
N PHE A 41 -7.49 2.08 -11.78
CA PHE A 41 -8.36 1.59 -10.72
C PHE A 41 -7.86 1.96 -9.32
N ALA A 42 -6.55 1.96 -9.08
CA ALA A 42 -5.96 2.44 -7.83
C ALA A 42 -6.30 3.93 -7.59
N GLY A 43 -6.28 4.76 -8.63
CA GLY A 43 -6.70 6.17 -8.53
C GLY A 43 -8.12 6.37 -7.99
N LYS A 44 -9.03 5.41 -8.21
CA LYS A 44 -10.42 5.48 -7.68
C LYS A 44 -10.49 5.35 -6.16
N PHE A 45 -9.48 4.79 -5.50
CA PHE A 45 -9.44 4.71 -4.03
C PHE A 45 -9.34 6.11 -3.41
N PHE A 46 -8.57 7.01 -4.03
CA PHE A 46 -8.41 8.38 -3.53
C PHE A 46 -9.70 9.19 -3.63
N LYS A 47 -10.53 8.95 -4.65
CA LYS A 47 -11.88 9.54 -4.76
C LYS A 47 -12.80 9.15 -3.60
N ARG A 48 -12.48 8.05 -2.89
CA ARG A 48 -13.19 7.56 -1.71
C ARG A 48 -12.48 7.91 -0.40
N ASN A 49 -11.47 8.79 -0.43
CA ASN A 49 -10.60 9.13 0.70
C ASN A 49 -9.89 7.91 1.31
N ILE A 50 -9.57 6.91 0.47
CA ILE A 50 -8.80 5.73 0.87
C ILE A 50 -7.36 5.93 0.39
N ALA A 51 -6.43 6.02 1.33
CA ALA A 51 -5.00 6.12 1.05
C ALA A 51 -4.34 4.74 1.04
N PHE A 52 -3.29 4.59 0.23
CA PHE A 52 -2.39 3.44 0.30
C PHE A 52 -1.21 3.75 1.22
N VAL A 53 -0.89 2.82 2.11
CA VAL A 53 0.25 2.92 3.01
C VAL A 53 1.25 1.82 2.64
N PRO A 54 2.46 2.18 2.20
CA PRO A 54 3.53 1.21 1.95
C PRO A 54 3.89 0.41 3.21
N GLU A 55 4.24 -0.87 3.06
CA GLU A 55 4.56 -1.74 4.20
C GLU A 55 5.68 -1.20 5.09
N HIS A 56 6.74 -0.61 4.50
CA HIS A 56 7.86 -0.07 5.28
C HIS A 56 7.46 1.14 6.12
N VAL A 57 6.49 1.94 5.68
CA VAL A 57 5.94 3.05 6.47
C VAL A 57 5.27 2.53 7.73
N LEU A 58 4.50 1.44 7.61
CA LEU A 58 3.85 0.80 8.76
C LEU A 58 4.88 0.26 9.75
N LYS A 59 5.90 -0.44 9.26
CA LYS A 59 6.99 -0.95 10.10
C LYS A 59 7.74 0.18 10.82
N ASN A 60 8.02 1.28 10.12
CA ASN A 60 8.68 2.46 10.70
C ASN A 60 7.81 3.15 11.76
N ASP A 61 6.49 3.12 11.62
CA ASP A 61 5.52 3.66 12.58
C ASP A 61 5.28 2.75 13.80
N GLY A 62 5.98 1.61 13.88
CA GLY A 62 5.87 0.63 14.97
C GLY A 62 4.69 -0.33 14.82
N PHE A 63 4.19 -0.55 13.60
CA PHE A 63 3.17 -1.57 13.37
C PHE A 63 3.79 -2.94 13.13
N GLU A 64 3.29 -3.92 13.87
CA GLU A 64 3.59 -5.33 13.63
C GLU A 64 2.58 -5.96 12.68
N VAL A 65 3.11 -6.63 11.65
CA VAL A 65 2.29 -7.29 10.62
C VAL A 65 2.00 -8.73 11.06
N VAL A 66 0.74 -9.03 11.36
CA VAL A 66 0.32 -10.38 11.73
C VAL A 66 -0.24 -11.08 10.52
N SER A 67 0.37 -12.21 10.15
CA SER A 67 -0.10 -13.06 9.06
C SER A 67 -1.57 -13.46 9.29
N PRO A 68 -2.40 -13.54 8.23
CA PRO A 68 -3.76 -14.02 8.36
C PRO A 68 -3.81 -15.40 9.01
N SER A 69 -4.79 -15.63 9.86
CA SER A 69 -5.06 -16.94 10.46
C SER A 69 -6.53 -17.34 10.23
N PRO A 70 -6.91 -18.60 10.47
CA PRO A 70 -8.32 -19.01 10.40
C PRO A 70 -9.24 -18.15 11.27
N PHE A 71 -8.72 -17.63 12.40
CA PHE A 71 -9.46 -16.76 13.31
C PHE A 71 -9.69 -15.35 12.75
N THR A 72 -8.80 -14.87 11.88
CA THR A 72 -8.94 -13.56 11.26
C THR A 72 -9.77 -13.60 9.97
N ARG A 73 -10.31 -14.77 9.58
CA ARG A 73 -11.12 -14.98 8.38
C ARG A 73 -10.47 -14.42 7.11
N GLY A 74 -9.15 -14.53 7.02
CA GLY A 74 -8.38 -14.00 5.89
C GLY A 74 -8.05 -12.51 5.96
N HIS A 75 -8.50 -11.78 6.99
CA HIS A 75 -8.02 -10.43 7.25
C HIS A 75 -6.61 -10.47 7.85
N GLN A 76 -5.70 -9.69 7.29
CA GLN A 76 -4.40 -9.45 7.89
C GLN A 76 -4.58 -8.37 8.97
N LEU A 77 -4.16 -8.65 10.21
CA LEU A 77 -4.26 -7.70 11.31
C LEU A 77 -2.91 -6.99 11.50
N MET A 78 -2.95 -5.75 11.96
CA MET A 78 -1.77 -5.00 12.39
C MET A 78 -2.01 -4.41 13.77
N PHE A 79 -0.99 -4.50 14.62
CA PHE A 79 -1.03 -3.99 15.99
C PHE A 79 0.05 -2.94 16.19
N LYS A 80 -0.21 -1.98 17.08
CA LYS A 80 0.76 -0.99 17.54
C LYS A 80 0.96 -1.13 19.05
N ASP A 81 2.15 -0.82 19.55
CA ASP A 81 2.69 -1.06 20.91
C ASP A 81 1.78 -0.69 22.10
N ASN A 82 0.73 0.10 21.90
CA ASN A 82 -0.21 0.47 22.96
C ASN A 82 -1.44 -0.45 23.04
N GLY A 83 -1.43 -1.59 22.35
CA GLY A 83 -2.57 -2.52 22.28
C GLY A 83 -3.76 -1.99 21.46
N GLN A 84 -3.60 -0.84 20.78
CA GLN A 84 -4.62 -0.30 19.91
C GLN A 84 -4.64 -1.10 18.60
N LEU A 85 -5.69 -1.90 18.42
CA LEU A 85 -5.96 -2.58 17.17
C LEU A 85 -6.36 -1.54 16.12
N ILE A 86 -5.48 -1.30 15.15
CA ILE A 86 -5.80 -0.48 13.98
C ILE A 86 -5.93 -1.41 12.79
N ARG A 87 -7.11 -1.45 12.17
CA ARG A 87 -7.40 -2.34 11.05
C ARG A 87 -6.85 -1.77 9.75
N TYR A 88 -5.57 -2.05 9.51
CA TYR A 88 -5.02 -2.05 8.16
C TYR A 88 -5.35 -3.37 7.49
N THR A 89 -5.61 -3.34 6.19
CA THR A 89 -5.70 -4.55 5.38
C THR A 89 -4.73 -4.45 4.21
N ARG A 90 -4.03 -5.54 3.92
CA ARG A 90 -3.19 -5.62 2.73
C ARG A 90 -4.10 -5.49 1.51
N SER A 91 -3.86 -4.45 0.71
CA SER A 91 -4.59 -4.29 -0.54
C SER A 91 -4.11 -5.34 -1.55
N GLN A 92 -4.85 -5.49 -2.65
CA GLN A 92 -4.41 -6.31 -3.77
C GLN A 92 -3.37 -5.58 -4.64
N TYR A 93 -2.90 -4.40 -4.24
CA TYR A 93 -1.95 -3.59 -4.98
C TYR A 93 -0.56 -3.63 -4.35
N THR A 94 0.43 -3.53 -5.23
CA THR A 94 1.85 -3.55 -4.92
C THR A 94 2.57 -2.55 -5.82
N LEU A 95 3.58 -1.84 -5.31
CA LEU A 95 4.51 -1.08 -6.15
C LEU A 95 5.71 -1.95 -6.53
N VAL A 96 6.05 -1.96 -7.81
CA VAL A 96 7.13 -2.77 -8.38
C VAL A 96 8.10 -1.88 -9.15
N SER A 97 9.40 -2.03 -8.90
CA SER A 97 10.46 -1.41 -9.71
C SER A 97 11.73 -2.23 -9.64
N GLY A 98 12.17 -2.81 -10.77
CA GLY A 98 13.31 -3.72 -10.81
C GLY A 98 13.12 -4.90 -9.86
N ASN A 99 14.00 -5.03 -8.87
CA ASN A 99 13.95 -6.08 -7.83
C ASN A 99 13.17 -5.67 -6.58
N TYR A 100 12.60 -4.47 -6.55
CA TYR A 100 11.82 -4.00 -5.42
C TYR A 100 10.35 -4.30 -5.59
N GLU A 101 9.75 -4.83 -4.53
CA GLU A 101 8.33 -5.08 -4.40
C GLU A 101 7.86 -4.50 -3.05
N ILE A 102 6.91 -3.56 -3.09
CA ILE A 102 6.36 -2.91 -1.89
C ILE A 102 4.86 -3.18 -1.81
N PRO A 103 4.41 -4.05 -0.90
CA PRO A 103 2.99 -4.24 -0.65
C PRO A 103 2.33 -2.95 -0.16
N LEU A 104 1.14 -2.65 -0.69
CA LEU A 104 0.34 -1.51 -0.26
C LEU A 104 -0.80 -1.96 0.65
N TYR A 105 -0.95 -1.28 1.78
CA TYR A 105 -2.04 -1.47 2.73
C TYR A 105 -3.04 -0.34 2.65
N ILE A 106 -4.27 -0.56 3.09
CA ILE A 106 -5.29 0.49 3.25
C ILE A 106 -5.84 0.44 4.67
N ILE A 107 -6.21 1.60 5.21
CA ILE A 107 -6.94 1.69 6.47
C ILE A 107 -8.42 1.48 6.17
N LEU A 108 -9.04 0.53 6.87
CA LEU A 108 -10.50 0.42 6.87
C LEU A 108 -11.05 1.40 7.91
N LYS A 109 -11.78 2.43 7.45
CA LYS A 109 -12.62 3.22 8.34
C LYS A 109 -13.92 2.45 8.56
N GLU A 110 -14.23 2.16 9.82
CA GLU A 110 -15.54 1.64 10.24
C GLU A 110 -16.63 2.71 10.08
#